data_AF-A0A914JLG9-F1
#
_entry.id   AF-A0A914JLG9-F1
#
_cell.length_a   1.000
_cell.length_b   1.000
_cell.length_c   1.000
_cell.angle_alpha   90.00
_cell.angle_beta   90.00
_cell.angle_gamma   90.00
#
_symmetry.space_group_name_H-M   'P 1'
#
loop_
_entity.id
_entity.type
_entity.pdbx_description
1 polymer ?
#
loop_
_entity_poly.entity_id
_entity_poly.type
_entity_poly.pdbx_seq_one_letter_code
_entity_poly.pdbx_strand_id
1 'polypeptide(L)'
;MGIDLCHKHQRKVIRRHVVSKDPYIRLLATLYKYIARKTGCKFNAVVHKRIIMANRHKQPMSLSRLARQYRKPGNDGKIAVIVGTVTDDKRIYEVPKMTVAALRVTDPARARIIAAGGEILTLDQLALKAPKGEKTIFLQAPRKSRTSEKYFGRAPGVPDSHTRPRIQSKGRKFERARGRRKSRGYKN
;
A
#
# COMPACT_ATOMS: atom_id res chain seq x y z
N MET A 1 23.23 40.29 19.07
CA MET A 1 21.93 40.55 18.42
C MET A 1 21.27 39.20 18.16
N GLY A 2 20.12 38.90 18.78
CA GLY A 2 19.40 37.65 18.55
C GLY A 2 18.56 37.75 17.27
N ILE A 3 18.57 36.70 16.44
CA ILE A 3 17.74 36.64 15.23
C ILE A 3 16.42 35.96 15.60
N ASP A 4 15.30 36.66 15.42
CA ASP A 4 13.96 36.08 15.60
C ASP A 4 13.63 35.15 14.42
N LEU A 5 13.97 33.87 14.57
CA LEU A 5 13.66 32.83 13.59
C LEU A 5 12.50 31.97 14.07
N CYS A 6 11.58 31.66 13.16
CA CYS A 6 10.54 30.67 13.41
C CYS A 6 11.10 29.23 13.35
N HIS A 7 11.26 28.59 14.50
CA HIS A 7 11.80 27.23 14.61
C HIS A 7 10.75 26.12 14.47
N LYS A 8 9.46 26.47 14.39
CA LYS A 8 8.30 25.53 14.52
C LYS A 8 8.34 24.34 13.56
N HIS A 9 8.83 24.52 12.33
CA HIS A 9 8.80 23.50 11.28
C HIS A 9 10.18 23.10 10.74
N GLN A 10 11.26 23.49 11.41
CA GLN A 10 12.62 23.13 10.96
C GLN A 10 12.85 21.61 10.99
N ARG A 11 12.29 20.92 11.99
CA ARG A 11 12.37 19.46 12.08
C ARG A 11 11.35 18.78 11.16
N LYS A 12 11.83 18.22 10.05
CA LYS A 12 11.01 17.43 9.11
C LYS A 12 10.73 16.02 9.65
N VAL A 13 9.46 15.69 9.84
CA VAL A 13 9.01 14.36 10.29
C VAL A 13 8.90 13.40 9.10
N ILE A 14 10.03 12.79 8.72
CA ILE A 14 10.10 11.81 7.63
C ILE A 14 10.95 10.61 8.04
N ARG A 15 10.63 9.43 7.50
CA ARG A 15 11.54 8.28 7.61
C ARG A 15 12.67 8.43 6.61
N ARG A 16 13.91 8.37 7.10
CA ARG A 16 15.15 8.37 6.29
C ARG A 16 15.86 7.01 6.29
N HIS A 17 15.53 6.15 7.24
CA HIS A 17 16.15 4.84 7.44
C HIS A 17 15.09 3.77 7.71
N VAL A 18 15.46 2.51 7.51
CA VAL A 18 14.62 1.35 7.84
C VAL A 18 14.55 1.19 9.36
N VAL A 19 13.32 1.13 9.89
CA VAL A 19 13.09 0.85 11.33
C VAL A 19 13.12 -0.67 11.61
N SER A 20 12.82 -1.50 10.60
CA SER A 20 12.82 -2.96 10.74
C SER A 20 14.20 -3.51 11.13
N LYS A 21 14.21 -4.57 11.95
CA LYS A 21 15.42 -5.32 12.31
C LYS A 21 15.76 -6.45 11.31
N ASP A 22 14.83 -6.78 10.42
CA ASP A 22 15.01 -7.80 9.38
C ASP A 22 16.22 -7.49 8.47
N PRO A 23 17.23 -8.38 8.38
CA PRO A 23 18.42 -8.17 7.56
C PRO A 23 18.09 -8.06 6.07
N TYR A 24 17.12 -8.80 5.54
CA TYR A 24 16.78 -8.80 4.12
C TYR A 24 16.21 -7.45 3.67
N ILE A 25 15.30 -6.88 4.48
CA ILE A 25 14.75 -5.55 4.20
C ILE A 25 15.82 -4.47 4.31
N ARG A 26 16.77 -4.61 5.25
CA ARG A 26 17.90 -3.68 5.39
C ARG A 26 18.82 -3.72 4.17
N LEU A 27 19.17 -4.92 3.69
CA LEU A 27 19.97 -5.10 2.48
C LEU A 27 19.29 -4.48 1.25
N LEU A 28 18.01 -4.78 1.03
CA LEU A 28 17.23 -4.18 -0.06
C LEU A 28 17.16 -2.65 0.04
N ALA A 29 16.98 -2.10 1.25
CA ALA A 29 16.97 -0.66 1.42
C ALA A 29 18.34 -0.03 1.13
N THR A 30 19.44 -0.66 1.53
CA THR A 30 20.80 -0.21 1.23
C THR A 30 21.06 -0.26 -0.28
N LEU A 31 20.65 -1.34 -0.95
CA LEU A 31 20.74 -1.49 -2.41
C LEU A 31 20.02 -0.36 -3.14
N TYR A 32 18.73 -0.16 -2.87
CA TYR A 32 17.96 0.88 -3.55
C TYR A 32 18.39 2.30 -3.14
N LYS A 33 18.97 2.50 -1.95
CA LYS A 33 19.60 3.78 -1.57
C LYS A 33 20.81 4.07 -2.44
N TYR A 34 21.65 3.06 -2.66
CA TYR A 34 22.83 3.16 -3.53
C TYR A 34 22.42 3.45 -4.97
N ILE A 35 21.51 2.63 -5.53
CA ILE A 35 21.05 2.79 -6.92
C ILE A 35 20.39 4.15 -7.12
N ALA A 36 19.51 4.59 -6.22
CA ALA A 36 18.85 5.89 -6.32
C ALA A 36 19.85 7.06 -6.34
N ARG A 37 20.91 6.98 -5.54
CA ARG A 37 21.98 8.00 -5.53
C ARG A 37 22.81 7.97 -6.81
N LYS A 38 23.12 6.79 -7.35
CA LYS A 38 24.01 6.64 -8.51
C LYS A 38 23.33 6.88 -9.86
N THR A 39 22.08 6.44 -10.01
CA THR A 39 21.34 6.57 -11.28
C THR A 39 20.56 7.87 -11.43
N GLY A 40 20.27 8.57 -10.32
CA GLY A 40 19.42 9.78 -10.34
C GLY A 40 17.95 9.53 -10.71
N CYS A 41 17.54 8.28 -10.96
CA CYS A 41 16.20 7.92 -11.39
C CYS A 41 15.17 8.03 -10.25
N LYS A 42 14.07 8.76 -10.49
CA LYS A 42 12.98 8.95 -9.50
C LYS A 42 12.34 7.61 -9.07
N PHE A 43 12.31 6.61 -9.96
CA PHE A 43 11.76 5.28 -9.67
C PHE A 43 12.44 4.64 -8.45
N ASN A 44 13.77 4.58 -8.44
CA ASN A 44 14.54 3.97 -7.35
C ASN A 44 14.39 4.73 -6.04
N ALA A 45 14.32 6.07 -6.09
CA ALA A 45 14.04 6.89 -4.92
C ALA A 45 12.65 6.59 -4.33
N VAL A 46 11.65 6.36 -5.18
CA VAL A 46 10.30 5.94 -4.76
C VAL A 46 10.32 4.54 -4.16
N VAL A 47 10.99 3.57 -4.78
CA VAL A 47 11.11 2.20 -4.25
C VAL A 47 11.82 2.21 -2.88
N HIS A 48 12.95 2.90 -2.76
CA HIS A 48 13.66 3.05 -1.47
C HIS A 48 12.75 3.67 -0.40
N LYS A 49 12.09 4.79 -0.73
CA LYS A 49 11.14 5.47 0.17
C LYS A 49 10.01 4.54 0.61
N ARG A 50 9.61 3.57 -0.21
CA ARG A 50 8.53 2.63 0.07
C ARG A 50 8.99 1.49 0.97
N ILE A 51 10.19 0.97 0.75
CA ILE A 51 10.77 -0.10 1.58
C ILE A 51 10.81 0.34 3.06
N ILE A 52 11.25 1.58 3.31
CA ILE A 52 11.41 2.15 4.65
C ILE A 52 10.07 2.51 5.34
N MET A 53 8.96 2.55 4.60
CA MET A 53 7.64 2.85 5.17
C MET A 53 7.19 1.80 6.18
N ALA A 54 6.33 2.22 7.11
CA ALA A 54 5.67 1.31 8.04
C ALA A 54 4.75 0.34 7.30
N ASN A 55 4.52 -0.84 7.88
CA ASN A 55 3.65 -1.87 7.29
C ASN A 55 2.23 -1.33 7.01
N ARG A 56 1.72 -0.42 7.85
CA ARG A 56 0.42 0.23 7.61
C ARG A 56 0.31 0.95 6.26
N HIS A 57 1.43 1.35 5.66
CA HIS A 57 1.46 2.01 4.35
C HIS A 57 1.86 1.07 3.19
N LYS A 58 2.19 -0.19 3.50
CA LYS A 58 2.50 -1.28 2.57
C LYS A 58 1.37 -2.32 2.59
N GLN A 59 0.16 -1.87 2.25
CA GLN A 59 -1.01 -2.76 2.25
C GLN A 59 -0.88 -3.88 1.19
N PRO A 60 -1.53 -5.02 1.40
CA PRO A 60 -1.52 -6.11 0.44
C PRO A 60 -2.26 -5.73 -0.85
N MET A 61 -1.76 -6.19 -1.98
CA MET A 61 -2.37 -6.03 -3.30
C MET A 61 -3.01 -7.34 -3.76
N SER A 62 -4.29 -7.30 -4.14
CA SER A 62 -4.98 -8.46 -4.69
C SER A 62 -4.63 -8.71 -6.15
N LEU A 63 -4.60 -9.98 -6.57
CA LEU A 63 -4.47 -10.38 -7.97
C LEU A 63 -5.51 -9.69 -8.87
N SER A 64 -6.75 -9.53 -8.38
CA SER A 64 -7.80 -8.83 -9.11
C SER A 64 -7.49 -7.40 -9.49
N ARG A 65 -6.86 -6.69 -8.56
CA ARG A 65 -6.47 -5.30 -8.79
C ARG A 65 -5.28 -5.23 -9.76
N LEU A 66 -4.38 -6.22 -9.72
CA LEU A 66 -3.29 -6.36 -10.67
C LEU A 66 -3.79 -6.66 -12.08
N ALA A 67 -4.63 -7.69 -12.24
CA ALA A 67 -5.21 -8.07 -13.53
C ALA A 67 -5.92 -6.89 -14.18
N ARG A 68 -6.72 -6.12 -13.43
CA ARG A 68 -7.38 -4.90 -13.94
C ARG A 68 -6.40 -3.82 -14.39
N GLN A 69 -5.23 -3.72 -13.77
CA GLN A 69 -4.22 -2.75 -14.17
C GLN A 69 -3.47 -3.19 -15.43
N TYR A 70 -3.21 -4.49 -15.56
CA TYR A 70 -2.62 -5.07 -16.76
C TYR A 70 -3.51 -4.94 -17.98
N ARG A 71 -4.84 -5.12 -17.83
CA ARG A 71 -5.82 -4.94 -18.93
C ARG A 71 -5.93 -3.51 -19.46
N LYS A 72 -5.26 -2.52 -18.86
CA LYS A 72 -5.30 -1.14 -19.36
C LYS A 72 -4.37 -1.01 -20.57
N PRO A 73 -4.75 -0.22 -21.58
CA PRO A 73 -3.93 -0.05 -22.78
C PRO A 73 -2.55 0.50 -22.43
N GLY A 74 -1.52 -0.06 -23.06
CA GLY A 74 -0.12 0.37 -22.88
C GLY A 74 0.58 -0.20 -21.64
N ASN A 75 -0.04 -1.15 -20.93
CA ASN A 75 0.59 -1.87 -19.81
C ASN A 75 1.05 -3.28 -20.17
N ASP A 76 0.86 -3.69 -21.42
CA ASP A 76 1.25 -5.00 -21.92
C ASP A 76 2.77 -5.19 -21.85
N GLY A 77 3.20 -6.36 -21.38
CA GLY A 77 4.62 -6.72 -21.25
C GLY A 77 5.43 -5.94 -20.20
N LYS A 78 4.81 -5.02 -19.46
CA LYS A 78 5.50 -4.28 -18.38
C LYS A 78 5.56 -5.10 -17.09
N ILE A 79 6.57 -4.86 -16.28
CA ILE A 79 6.73 -5.50 -14.96
C ILE A 79 5.93 -4.72 -13.91
N ALA A 80 5.01 -5.38 -13.21
CA ALA A 80 4.29 -4.78 -12.10
C ALA A 80 5.13 -4.82 -10.82
N VAL A 81 5.46 -3.64 -10.28
CA VAL A 81 6.32 -3.48 -9.10
C VAL A 81 5.49 -3.08 -7.89
N ILE A 82 5.51 -3.92 -6.85
CA ILE A 82 4.72 -3.75 -5.63
C ILE A 82 5.63 -3.87 -4.41
N VAL A 83 5.82 -2.79 -3.68
CA VAL A 83 6.54 -2.83 -2.40
C VAL A 83 5.57 -3.21 -1.28
N GLY A 84 5.23 -4.49 -1.22
CA GLY A 84 4.26 -5.07 -0.30
C GLY A 84 3.99 -6.54 -0.60
N THR A 85 2.89 -7.06 -0.04
CA THR A 85 2.46 -8.45 -0.25
C THR A 85 1.45 -8.53 -1.39
N VAL A 86 1.59 -9.53 -2.26
CA VAL A 86 0.58 -9.90 -3.27
C VAL A 86 -0.24 -11.07 -2.74
N THR A 87 -1.56 -10.91 -2.73
CA THR A 87 -2.52 -11.90 -2.20
C THR A 87 -3.41 -12.43 -3.32
N ASP A 88 -3.82 -13.69 -3.18
CA ASP A 88 -4.76 -14.33 -4.10
C ASP A 88 -6.15 -13.68 -4.02
N ASP A 89 -6.91 -13.79 -5.10
CA ASP A 89 -8.32 -13.42 -5.16
C ASP A 89 -9.11 -14.51 -5.90
N LYS A 90 -9.76 -15.39 -5.12
CA LYS A 90 -10.54 -16.53 -5.61
C LYS A 90 -11.73 -16.15 -6.49
N ARG A 91 -12.16 -14.89 -6.47
CA ARG A 91 -13.33 -14.41 -7.24
C ARG A 91 -13.03 -14.26 -8.73
N ILE A 92 -11.76 -14.19 -9.09
CA ILE A 92 -11.34 -14.20 -10.48
C ILE A 92 -10.99 -15.62 -10.85
N TYR A 93 -11.41 -16.05 -12.04
CA TYR A 93 -11.06 -17.35 -12.60
C TYR A 93 -9.77 -17.23 -13.42
N GLU A 94 -9.74 -16.32 -14.38
CA GLU A 94 -8.61 -16.14 -15.31
C GLU A 94 -7.62 -15.07 -14.84
N VAL A 95 -6.35 -15.46 -14.70
CA VAL A 95 -5.25 -14.53 -14.42
C VAL A 95 -4.49 -14.30 -15.72
N PRO A 96 -4.31 -13.05 -16.19
CA PRO A 96 -3.52 -12.79 -17.39
C PRO A 96 -2.03 -13.05 -17.11
N LYS A 97 -1.29 -13.45 -18.15
CA LYS A 97 0.16 -13.59 -18.08
C LYS A 97 0.80 -12.26 -17.66
N MET A 98 1.51 -12.26 -16.52
CA MET A 98 2.10 -11.05 -15.96
C MET A 98 3.43 -11.33 -15.26
N THR A 99 4.34 -10.36 -15.28
CA THR A 99 5.59 -10.38 -14.51
C THR A 99 5.44 -9.49 -13.28
N VAL A 100 5.56 -10.06 -12.08
CA VAL A 100 5.30 -9.35 -10.82
C VAL A 100 6.55 -9.32 -9.96
N ALA A 101 7.01 -8.12 -9.61
CA ALA A 101 8.09 -7.91 -8.64
C ALA A 101 7.51 -7.45 -7.30
N ALA A 102 7.72 -8.22 -6.23
CA ALA A 102 7.15 -7.91 -4.92
C ALA A 102 8.05 -8.31 -3.74
N LEU A 103 7.73 -7.79 -2.54
CA LEU A 103 8.41 -8.21 -1.30
C LEU A 103 7.97 -9.61 -0.85
N ARG A 104 6.68 -9.91 -1.00
CA ARG A 104 6.11 -11.22 -0.66
C ARG A 104 4.97 -11.53 -1.61
N VAL A 105 4.87 -12.78 -2.04
CA VAL A 105 3.70 -13.31 -2.76
C VAL A 105 3.19 -14.49 -1.95
N THR A 106 1.88 -14.54 -1.68
CA THR A 106 1.26 -15.69 -1.02
C THR A 106 1.28 -16.91 -1.93
N ASP A 107 1.48 -18.11 -1.39
CA ASP A 107 1.57 -19.36 -2.15
C ASP A 107 0.43 -19.60 -3.15
N PRO A 108 -0.87 -19.39 -2.81
CA PRO A 108 -1.94 -19.54 -3.80
C PRO A 108 -1.83 -18.52 -4.94
N ALA A 109 -1.39 -17.28 -4.65
CA ALA A 109 -1.19 -16.29 -5.70
C ALA A 109 0.01 -16.64 -6.59
N ARG A 110 1.07 -17.19 -5.99
CA ARG A 110 2.26 -17.64 -6.70
C ARG A 110 1.91 -18.76 -7.68
N ALA A 111 1.19 -19.79 -7.23
CA ALA A 111 0.75 -20.90 -8.06
C ALA A 111 -0.06 -20.43 -9.27
N ARG A 112 -1.01 -19.50 -9.07
CA ARG A 112 -1.87 -18.99 -10.15
C ARG A 112 -1.13 -18.12 -11.17
N ILE A 113 -0.17 -17.29 -10.73
CA ILE A 113 0.64 -16.50 -11.65
C ILE A 113 1.51 -17.43 -12.52
N ILE A 114 2.13 -18.45 -11.91
CA ILE A 114 2.97 -19.41 -12.62
C ILE A 114 2.12 -20.27 -13.58
N ALA A 115 0.95 -20.72 -13.15
CA ALA A 115 0.02 -21.46 -14.01
C ALA A 115 -0.45 -20.67 -15.23
N ALA A 116 -0.58 -19.34 -15.10
CA ALA A 116 -0.86 -18.43 -16.22
C ALA A 116 0.37 -18.15 -17.12
N GLY A 117 1.51 -18.80 -16.87
CA GLY A 117 2.77 -18.57 -17.58
C GLY A 117 3.46 -17.26 -17.22
N GLY A 118 3.11 -16.66 -16.08
CA GLY A 118 3.72 -15.44 -15.55
C GLY A 118 5.02 -15.70 -14.77
N GLU A 119 5.75 -14.63 -14.47
CA GLU A 119 7.03 -14.68 -13.76
C GLU A 119 6.93 -13.86 -12.47
N ILE A 120 7.54 -14.35 -11.38
CA ILE A 120 7.60 -13.63 -10.11
C ILE A 120 9.05 -13.30 -9.80
N LEU A 121 9.33 -12.02 -9.64
CA LEU A 121 10.66 -11.49 -9.37
C LEU A 121 10.76 -10.97 -7.93
N THR A 122 11.94 -11.12 -7.35
CA THR A 122 12.33 -10.35 -6.16
C THR A 122 12.77 -8.94 -6.56
N LEU A 123 12.86 -8.03 -5.59
CA LEU A 123 13.26 -6.64 -5.90
C LEU A 123 14.75 -6.53 -6.26
N ASP A 124 15.60 -7.41 -5.74
CA ASP A 124 17.01 -7.53 -6.15
C ASP A 124 17.14 -8.03 -7.60
N GLN A 125 16.37 -9.05 -8.00
CA GLN A 125 16.31 -9.50 -9.40
C GLN A 125 15.79 -8.40 -10.33
N LEU A 126 14.79 -7.63 -9.88
CA LEU A 126 14.31 -6.46 -10.61
C LEU A 126 15.40 -5.41 -10.80
N ALA A 127 16.23 -5.17 -9.77
CA ALA A 127 17.33 -4.22 -9.86
C ALA A 127 18.39 -4.62 -10.89
N LEU A 128 18.62 -5.93 -11.08
CA LEU A 128 19.48 -6.45 -12.14
C LEU A 128 18.84 -6.32 -13.52
N LYS A 129 17.56 -6.68 -13.66
CA LYS A 129 16.83 -6.69 -14.94
C LYS A 129 16.52 -5.29 -15.46
N ALA A 130 16.17 -4.36 -14.57
CA ALA A 130 15.74 -3.01 -14.90
C ALA A 130 16.27 -1.98 -13.86
N PRO A 131 17.58 -1.69 -13.85
CA PRO A 131 18.21 -0.82 -12.83
C PRO A 131 17.66 0.62 -12.83
N LYS A 132 17.14 1.11 -13.96
CA LYS A 132 16.48 2.42 -14.08
C LYS A 132 14.95 2.36 -13.92
N GLY A 133 14.37 1.17 -13.79
CA GLY A 133 12.90 0.96 -13.74
C GLY A 133 12.21 1.01 -15.11
N GLU A 134 12.94 0.70 -16.19
CA GLU A 134 12.40 0.66 -17.55
C GLU A 134 11.30 -0.39 -17.72
N LYS A 135 10.27 -0.07 -18.50
CA LYS A 135 9.10 -0.93 -18.73
C LYS A 135 8.46 -1.46 -17.43
N THR A 136 8.49 -0.68 -16.36
CA THR A 136 7.82 -1.03 -15.09
C THR A 136 6.54 -0.23 -14.87
N ILE A 137 5.61 -0.81 -14.11
CA ILE A 137 4.43 -0.13 -13.58
C ILE A 137 4.51 -0.22 -12.06
N PHE A 138 4.72 0.93 -11.41
CA PHE A 138 4.75 1.00 -9.95
C PHE A 138 3.33 1.09 -9.37
N LEU A 139 2.92 0.10 -8.58
CA LEU A 139 1.55 0.01 -8.07
C LEU A 139 1.47 0.11 -6.55
N GLN A 140 0.36 0.71 -6.08
CA GLN A 140 0.07 0.87 -4.66
C GLN A 140 -1.28 0.27 -4.31
N ALA A 141 -1.29 -0.49 -3.22
CA ALA A 141 -2.49 -1.04 -2.63
C ALA A 141 -3.33 0.06 -1.95
N PRO A 142 -4.66 -0.12 -1.84
CA PRO A 142 -5.53 0.83 -1.17
C PRO A 142 -5.16 0.94 0.32
N ARG A 143 -4.70 2.11 0.75
CA ARG A 143 -4.29 2.33 2.16
C ARG A 143 -5.46 2.54 3.11
N LYS A 144 -6.58 3.05 2.59
CA LYS A 144 -7.77 3.45 3.36
C LYS A 144 -8.82 2.36 3.55
N SER A 145 -8.58 1.13 3.07
CA SER A 145 -9.54 0.02 3.18
C SER A 145 -9.64 -0.60 4.58
N ARG A 146 -8.78 -0.18 5.51
CA ARG A 146 -8.69 -0.74 6.87
C ARG A 146 -9.88 -0.30 7.73
N THR A 147 -10.28 -1.15 8.67
CA THR A 147 -11.32 -0.83 9.67
C THR A 147 -10.97 0.40 10.49
N SER A 148 -9.69 0.59 10.85
CA SER A 148 -9.21 1.77 11.59
C SER A 148 -9.60 3.08 10.91
N GLU A 149 -9.54 3.11 9.57
CA GLU A 149 -9.79 4.32 8.77
C GLU A 149 -11.28 4.67 8.74
N LYS A 150 -12.18 3.72 9.04
CA LYS A 150 -13.61 3.97 9.17
C LYS A 150 -13.99 4.71 10.45
N TYR A 151 -13.10 4.74 11.45
CA TYR A 151 -13.30 5.45 12.72
C TYR A 151 -12.72 6.86 12.72
N PHE A 152 -11.98 7.23 11.68
CA PHE A 152 -11.44 8.57 11.52
C PHE A 152 -12.41 9.44 10.71
N GLY A 153 -12.47 10.73 11.04
CA GLY A 153 -13.36 11.69 10.40
C GLY A 153 -14.11 12.54 11.43
N ARG A 154 -15.17 13.22 10.97
CA ARG A 154 -16.10 13.95 11.84
C ARG A 154 -16.70 12.98 12.87
N ALA A 155 -17.02 13.46 14.06
CA ALA A 155 -17.54 12.58 15.10
C ALA A 155 -18.83 11.86 14.63
N PRO A 156 -19.07 10.59 15.02
CA PRO A 156 -20.22 9.79 14.56
C PRO A 156 -21.61 10.33 14.89
N GLY A 157 -21.71 11.39 15.70
CA GLY A 157 -22.95 12.04 16.11
C GLY A 157 -23.09 13.47 15.58
N VAL A 158 -22.27 13.89 14.62
CA VAL A 158 -22.43 15.19 13.93
C VAL A 158 -23.28 14.99 12.68
N PRO A 159 -24.13 15.97 12.28
CA PRO A 159 -24.90 15.88 11.04
C PRO A 159 -24.04 15.54 9.82
N ASP A 160 -24.56 14.66 8.95
CA ASP A 160 -23.90 14.15 7.74
C ASP A 160 -22.58 13.40 7.98
N SER A 161 -22.35 12.92 9.20
CA SER A 161 -21.21 12.08 9.52
C SER A 161 -21.52 10.59 9.34
N HIS A 162 -20.71 9.93 8.51
CA HIS A 162 -20.76 8.48 8.30
C HIS A 162 -19.64 7.72 9.04
N THR A 163 -18.93 8.39 9.95
CA THR A 163 -17.86 7.77 10.73
C THR A 163 -18.43 6.64 11.58
N ARG A 164 -17.79 5.47 11.53
CA ARG A 164 -18.21 4.31 12.30
C ARG A 164 -18.03 4.60 13.80
N PRO A 165 -19.04 4.36 14.66
CA PRO A 165 -18.87 4.47 16.10
C PRO A 165 -18.06 3.30 16.67
N ARG A 166 -17.33 3.56 17.77
CA ARG A 166 -16.54 2.55 18.48
C ARG A 166 -17.42 1.79 19.48
N ILE A 167 -18.09 0.77 18.98
CA ILE A 167 -18.91 -0.17 19.76
C ILE A 167 -18.18 -1.50 19.96
N GLN A 168 -18.38 -2.13 21.13
CA GLN A 168 -17.87 -3.48 21.42
C GLN A 168 -18.61 -4.54 20.60
N SER A 169 -19.95 -4.49 20.63
CA SER A 169 -20.83 -5.45 19.96
C SER A 169 -21.80 -4.75 19.02
N LYS A 170 -22.17 -5.40 17.92
CA LYS A 170 -23.14 -4.88 16.94
C LYS A 170 -24.46 -5.63 17.09
N GLY A 171 -25.54 -4.91 17.39
CA GLY A 171 -26.87 -5.52 17.54
C GLY A 171 -27.97 -4.48 17.75
N ARG A 172 -29.22 -4.93 17.88
CA ARG A 172 -30.39 -4.04 18.07
C ARG A 172 -30.24 -3.13 19.30
N LYS A 173 -29.65 -3.66 20.38
CA LYS A 173 -29.49 -2.99 21.68
C LYS A 173 -28.25 -2.10 21.79
N PHE A 174 -27.38 -2.04 20.77
CA PHE A 174 -26.11 -1.31 20.83
C PHE A 174 -26.12 -0.08 19.90
N GLU A 175 -26.12 1.12 20.48
CA GLU A 175 -26.04 2.42 19.78
C GLU A 175 -26.98 2.59 18.56
N ARG A 176 -28.25 2.18 18.70
CA ARG A 176 -29.29 2.32 17.65
C ARG A 176 -30.53 3.12 18.07
N ALA A 177 -30.55 3.66 19.28
CA ALA A 177 -31.69 4.36 19.86
C ALA A 177 -31.62 5.88 19.60
N ARG A 178 -31.50 6.69 20.66
CA ARG A 178 -31.44 8.15 20.57
C ARG A 178 -30.27 8.62 19.70
N GLY A 179 -30.52 9.62 18.85
CA GLY A 179 -29.53 10.18 17.92
C GLY A 179 -29.34 9.41 16.61
N ARG A 180 -29.96 8.23 16.45
CA ARG A 180 -29.90 7.43 15.21
C ARG A 180 -31.24 7.32 14.49
N ARG A 181 -32.35 7.65 15.15
CA ARG A 181 -33.72 7.47 14.65
C ARG A 181 -34.61 8.62 15.11
N LYS A 182 -35.45 9.12 14.21
CA LYS A 182 -36.36 10.24 14.48
C LYS A 182 -37.35 9.94 15.62
N SER A 183 -37.75 8.67 15.79
CA SER A 183 -38.72 8.25 16.81
C SER A 183 -38.19 8.24 18.25
N ARG A 184 -36.89 8.46 18.48
CA ARG A 184 -36.28 8.45 19.82
C ARG A 184 -35.49 9.74 20.05
N GLY A 185 -36.19 10.85 20.25
CA GLY A 185 -35.62 12.17 20.54
C GLY A 185 -35.18 12.94 19.30
N TYR A 186 -34.14 12.48 18.60
CA TYR A 186 -33.65 13.14 17.38
C TYR A 186 -32.84 12.17 16.50
N LYS A 187 -32.62 12.56 15.23
CA LYS A 187 -31.71 11.90 14.30
C LYS A 187 -30.78 12.93 13.68
N ASN A 188 -29.47 12.69 13.83
CA ASN A 188 -28.44 13.43 13.13
C ASN A 188 -28.12 12.82 11.77
#